data_AF-A0A9W9PG71-F1
#
_entry.id   AF-A0A9W9PG71-F1
#
_cell.length_a   1.000
_cell.length_b   1.000
_cell.length_c   1.000
_cell.angle_alpha   90.00
_cell.angle_beta   90.00
_cell.angle_gamma   90.00
#
_symmetry.space_group_name_H-M   'P 1'
#
loop_
_entity.id
_entity.type
_entity.pdbx_description
1 polymer ?
#
loop_
_entity_poly.entity_id
_entity_poly.type
_entity_poly.pdbx_seq_one_letter_code
_entity_poly.pdbx_strand_id
1 'polypeptide(L)'
;MAQGQMKKSKATTAVAKRGSNSAARTRPGPRQVAPKKASLVKQAKLNKKLTSGLVAKTERSLAQKAGHLEMLAGGKKDKKKK
;
A
#
# COMPACT_ATOMS: atom_id res chain seq x y z
N MET A 1 -52.05 -25.79 -36.26
CA MET A 1 -51.64 -25.05 -35.05
C MET A 1 -50.49 -25.81 -34.39
N ALA A 2 -49.25 -25.40 -34.65
CA ALA A 2 -48.07 -26.09 -34.13
C ALA A 2 -47.68 -25.49 -32.77
N GLN A 3 -47.82 -26.26 -31.69
CA GLN A 3 -47.27 -25.90 -30.38
C GLN A 3 -45.95 -26.66 -30.18
N GLY A 4 -44.85 -25.92 -30.14
CA GLY A 4 -43.50 -26.46 -29.98
C GLY A 4 -43.25 -27.04 -28.59
N GLN A 5 -42.41 -28.07 -28.52
CA GLN A 5 -41.89 -28.62 -27.26
C GLN A 5 -40.92 -27.61 -26.61
N MET A 6 -41.26 -27.15 -25.41
CA MET A 6 -40.38 -26.30 -24.61
C MET A 6 -39.14 -27.11 -24.17
N LYS A 7 -37.95 -26.63 -24.51
CA LYS A 7 -36.69 -27.24 -24.06
C LYS A 7 -36.55 -27.05 -22.55
N LYS A 8 -36.41 -28.15 -21.80
CA LYS A 8 -36.09 -28.13 -20.36
C LYS A 8 -34.72 -27.47 -20.18
N SER A 9 -34.67 -26.40 -19.39
CA SER A 9 -33.40 -25.79 -18.99
C SER A 9 -32.61 -26.81 -18.15
N LYS A 10 -31.34 -27.00 -18.52
CA LYS A 10 -30.40 -27.82 -17.77
C LYS A 10 -30.13 -27.10 -16.44
N ALA A 11 -30.40 -27.76 -15.32
CA ALA A 11 -29.92 -27.30 -14.03
C ALA A 11 -28.38 -27.16 -14.10
N THR A 12 -27.86 -25.95 -13.91
CA THR A 12 -26.43 -25.69 -13.75
C THR A 12 -26.00 -26.03 -12.32
N THR A 13 -26.19 -27.29 -11.92
CA THR A 13 -25.48 -27.85 -10.76
C THR A 13 -24.08 -28.27 -11.21
N ALA A 14 -23.22 -27.26 -11.38
CA ALA A 14 -21.78 -27.42 -11.44
C ALA A 14 -21.10 -26.43 -10.49
N VAL A 15 -21.56 -26.36 -9.24
CA VAL A 15 -20.65 -26.10 -8.13
C VAL A 15 -20.18 -27.47 -7.66
N ALA A 16 -19.25 -28.03 -8.43
CA ALA A 16 -18.46 -29.15 -7.95
C ALA A 16 -17.78 -28.71 -6.67
N LYS A 17 -18.18 -29.37 -5.59
CA LYS A 17 -17.58 -29.41 -4.27
C LYS A 17 -16.05 -29.49 -4.41
N ARG A 18 -15.36 -28.34 -4.30
CA ARG A 18 -13.96 -28.34 -3.86
C ARG A 18 -13.99 -28.49 -2.34
N GLY A 19 -13.84 -29.74 -1.93
CA GLY A 19 -13.70 -30.12 -0.54
C GLY A 19 -12.54 -29.40 0.14
N SER A 20 -12.82 -29.08 1.40
CA SER A 20 -11.96 -28.97 2.58
C SER A 20 -10.65 -28.17 2.52
N ASN A 21 -10.48 -27.43 3.61
CA ASN A 21 -9.23 -26.90 4.14
C ASN A 21 -8.57 -25.72 3.42
N SER A 22 -9.08 -24.53 3.72
CA SER A 22 -8.18 -23.47 4.14
C SER A 22 -8.86 -22.52 5.13
N ALA A 23 -9.13 -23.01 6.34
CA ALA A 23 -9.28 -22.18 7.55
C ALA A 23 -7.95 -21.50 7.95
N ALA A 24 -7.08 -21.22 6.98
CA ALA A 24 -5.80 -20.53 7.10
C ALA A 24 -5.39 -19.86 5.76
N ARG A 25 -6.35 -19.51 4.87
CA ARG A 25 -6.01 -18.64 3.73
C ARG A 25 -5.89 -17.22 4.26
N THR A 26 -4.73 -16.88 4.81
CA THR A 26 -4.35 -15.48 5.04
C THR A 26 -4.68 -14.72 3.77
N ARG A 27 -5.67 -13.81 3.85
CA ARG A 27 -6.01 -12.93 2.74
C ARG A 27 -4.70 -12.25 2.34
N PRO A 28 -4.24 -12.38 1.09
CA PRO A 28 -3.00 -11.73 0.69
C PRO A 28 -3.16 -10.24 1.00
N GLY A 29 -2.24 -9.69 1.80
CA GLY A 29 -2.23 -8.28 2.16
C GLY A 29 -2.18 -7.38 0.91
N PRO A 30 -2.40 -6.06 1.07
CA PRO A 30 -2.39 -5.14 -0.05
C PRO A 30 -1.09 -5.30 -0.85
N ARG A 31 -1.22 -5.68 -2.13
CA ARG A 31 -0.07 -5.85 -3.03
C ARG A 31 0.12 -4.58 -3.85
N GLN A 32 1.32 -4.00 -3.77
CA GLN A 32 1.72 -2.93 -4.66
C GLN A 32 1.99 -3.52 -6.06
N VAL A 33 1.07 -3.34 -7.01
CA VAL A 33 1.28 -3.79 -8.40
C VAL A 33 1.99 -2.67 -9.16
N ALA A 34 3.14 -2.98 -9.75
CA ALA A 34 3.87 -2.01 -10.57
C ALA A 34 3.04 -1.59 -11.80
N PRO A 35 2.98 -0.29 -12.14
CA PRO A 35 2.26 0.17 -13.31
C PRO A 35 2.92 -0.37 -14.59
N LYS A 36 2.13 -0.98 -15.47
CA LYS A 36 2.61 -1.53 -16.75
C LYS A 36 2.52 -0.53 -17.92
N LYS A 37 1.64 0.47 -17.81
CA LYS A 37 1.45 1.49 -18.85
C LYS A 37 2.51 2.58 -18.74
N ALA A 38 3.08 2.99 -19.87
CA ALA A 38 4.17 3.97 -19.92
C ALA A 38 3.82 5.31 -19.24
N SER A 39 2.58 5.80 -19.40
CA SER A 39 2.11 7.03 -18.74
C SER A 39 2.14 6.92 -17.21
N LEU A 40 1.68 5.79 -16.67
CA LEU A 40 1.65 5.54 -15.23
C LEU A 40 3.06 5.32 -14.65
N VAL A 41 3.98 4.74 -15.42
CA VAL A 41 5.40 4.64 -15.02
C VAL A 41 6.03 6.03 -14.89
N LYS A 42 5.75 6.94 -15.83
CA LYS A 42 6.24 8.33 -15.76
C LYS A 42 5.69 9.04 -14.52
N GLN A 43 4.39 8.89 -14.25
CA GLN A 43 3.77 9.48 -13.07
C GLN A 43 4.33 8.91 -11.76
N ALA A 44 4.56 7.60 -11.68
CA ALA A 44 5.17 6.98 -10.49
C ALA A 44 6.58 7.51 -10.22
N LYS A 45 7.39 7.73 -11.26
CA LYS A 45 8.72 8.34 -11.14
C LYS A 45 8.65 9.78 -10.64
N LEU A 46 7.71 10.58 -11.16
CA LEU A 46 7.48 11.95 -10.71
C LEU A 46 7.05 11.98 -9.24
N ASN A 47 6.09 11.14 -8.86
CA ASN A 47 5.63 11.03 -7.47
C ASN A 47 6.79 10.69 -6.54
N LYS A 48 7.64 9.71 -6.89
CA LYS A 48 8.81 9.35 -6.09
C LYS A 48 9.79 10.52 -5.91
N LYS A 49 10.05 11.29 -6.98
CA LYS A 49 10.95 12.46 -6.93
C LYS A 49 10.39 13.58 -6.04
N LEU A 50 9.09 13.84 -6.12
CA LEU A 50 8.45 14.88 -5.31
C LEU A 50 8.38 14.48 -3.84
N THR A 51 8.01 13.22 -3.55
CA THR A 51 7.93 12.73 -2.16
C THR A 51 9.31 12.70 -1.51
N SER A 52 10.38 12.27 -2.21
CA SER A 52 11.73 12.29 -1.65
C SER A 52 12.20 13.71 -1.29
N GLY A 53 11.86 14.71 -2.11
CA GLY A 53 12.19 16.11 -1.81
C GLY A 53 11.42 16.66 -0.60
N LEU A 54 10.15 16.30 -0.47
CA LEU A 54 9.35 16.66 0.71
C LEU A 54 9.90 16.00 1.98
N VAL A 55 10.22 14.70 1.93
CA VAL A 55 10.82 13.98 3.07
C VAL A 55 12.13 14.64 3.51
N ALA A 56 13.05 14.94 2.59
CA ALA A 56 14.31 15.60 2.94
C ALA A 56 14.11 16.99 3.59
N LYS A 57 13.11 17.77 3.14
CA LYS A 57 12.75 19.05 3.77
C LYS A 57 12.18 18.84 5.18
N THR A 58 11.33 17.83 5.37
CA THR A 58 10.77 17.50 6.68
C THR A 58 11.85 17.02 7.65
N GLU A 59 12.78 16.17 7.20
CA GLU A 59 13.93 15.72 8.00
C GLU A 59 14.82 16.89 8.41
N ARG A 60 15.11 17.82 7.50
CA ARG A 60 15.85 19.05 7.82
C ARG A 60 15.12 19.89 8.87
N SER A 61 13.80 20.07 8.73
CA SER A 61 13.01 20.84 9.70
C SER A 61 12.99 20.18 11.08
N LEU A 62 12.86 18.84 11.14
CA LEU A 62 12.93 18.09 12.38
C LEU A 62 14.32 18.18 13.02
N ALA A 63 15.39 18.06 12.24
CA ALA A 63 16.76 18.20 12.73
C ALA A 63 17.04 19.62 13.25
N GLN A 64 16.52 20.66 12.58
CA GLN A 64 16.61 22.04 13.06
C GLN A 64 15.84 22.21 14.37
N LYS A 65 14.62 21.67 14.47
CA LYS A 65 13.85 21.71 15.72
C LYS A 65 14.53 20.95 16.85
N ALA A 66 15.08 19.76 16.58
CA ALA A 66 15.80 18.94 17.54
C ALA A 66 17.11 19.62 17.97
N GLY A 67 17.92 20.13 17.05
CA GLY A 67 19.14 20.88 17.36
C GLY A 67 18.85 22.19 18.08
N HIS A 68 17.75 22.87 17.74
CA HIS A 68 17.26 24.02 18.49
C HIS A 68 16.82 23.61 19.91
N LEU A 69 16.16 22.46 20.05
CA LEU A 69 15.79 21.89 21.35
C LEU A 69 17.02 21.50 22.18
N GLU A 70 18.09 20.98 21.57
CA GLU A 70 19.36 20.70 22.24
C GLU A 70 20.06 21.98 22.74
N MET A 71 19.81 23.13 22.10
CA MET A 71 20.28 24.44 22.58
C MET A 71 19.41 24.99 23.71
N LEU A 72 18.10 24.68 23.75
CA LEU A 72 17.19 25.13 24.80
C LEU A 72 17.25 24.25 26.06
N ALA A 73 17.28 22.93 25.88
CA ALA A 73 17.43 21.96 26.93
C ALA A 73 18.91 21.58 27.00
N GLY A 74 19.71 22.38 27.72
CA GLY A 74 21.17 22.27 27.82
C GLY A 74 21.72 20.89 27.49
N GLY A 75 22.27 20.77 26.28
CA GLY A 75 22.55 19.48 25.64
C GLY A 75 23.59 18.65 26.38
N LYS A 76 23.92 17.47 25.85
CA LYS A 76 24.91 16.55 26.47
C LYS A 76 26.26 17.21 26.78
N LYS A 77 26.61 18.32 26.11
CA LYS A 77 27.80 19.12 26.39
C LYS A 77 27.71 19.95 27.67
N ASP A 78 26.53 20.42 28.08
CA ASP A 78 26.34 21.18 29.32
C ASP A 78 26.42 20.28 30.56
N LYS A 79 26.01 19.01 30.44
CA LYS A 79 26.22 18.01 31.51
C LYS A 79 27.70 17.67 31.77
N LYS A 80 28.61 18.00 30.86
CA LYS A 80 30.06 17.75 31.00
C LYS A 80 30.81 18.90 31.69
N LYS A 81 30.17 20.05 31.88
CA LYS A 81 30.74 21.24 32.54
C LYS A 81 30.35 21.37 34.02
N LYS A 82 29.62 20.39 34.57
CA LYS A 82 29.22 20.34 35.97
C LYS A 82 29.95 19.22 36.70
#